data_AF-A0A3E2CQZ3-F1
#
_entry.id   AF-A0A3E2CQZ3-F1
#
_cell.length_a   1.000
_cell.length_b   1.000
_cell.length_c   1.000
_cell.angle_alpha   90.00
_cell.angle_beta   90.00
_cell.angle_gamma   90.00
#
_symmetry.space_group_name_H-M   'P 1'
#
loop_
_entity.id
_entity.type
_entity.pdbx_description
1 polymer ?
#
loop_
_entity_poly.entity_id
_entity_poly.type
_entity_poly.pdbx_seq_one_letter_code
_entity_poly.pdbx_strand_id
1 'polypeptide(L)' 'MMDESMRERELKPLRKIQNNYEKLVITLSKALDDDYDGIRVENIVDWLLK' A
#
# COMPACT_ATOMS: atom_id res chain seq x y z
N MET A 1 -11.09 7.89 26.65
CA MET A 1 -10.56 8.80 25.62
C MET A 1 -9.18 8.26 25.26
N MET A 2 -9.07 7.48 24.18
CA MET A 2 -7.78 6.91 23.74
C MET A 2 -6.97 8.05 23.12
N ASP A 3 -6.26 8.72 24.01
CA ASP A 3 -5.08 9.55 23.85
C ASP A 3 -4.56 9.66 22.40
N GLU A 4 -5.05 10.66 21.67
CA GLU A 4 -4.56 11.07 20.35
C GLU A 4 -3.02 11.19 20.33
N SER A 5 -2.44 11.57 21.48
CA SER A 5 -0.99 11.68 21.67
C SER A 5 -0.27 10.34 21.67
N MET A 6 -0.90 9.25 22.16
CA MET A 6 -0.38 7.91 22.01
C MET A 6 -0.44 7.47 20.56
N ARG A 7 -1.56 7.67 19.87
CA ARG A 7 -1.68 7.30 18.45
C ARG A 7 -0.63 7.99 17.59
N GLU A 8 -0.41 9.29 17.78
CA GLU A 8 0.63 10.02 17.06
C GLU A 8 2.05 9.53 17.40
N ARG A 9 2.33 9.20 18.67
CA ARG A 9 3.63 8.62 19.06
C ARG A 9 3.89 7.28 18.38
N GLU A 10 2.89 6.41 18.30
CA GLU A 10 3.01 5.08 17.69
C GLU A 10 3.12 5.15 16.15
N LEU A 11 2.44 6.10 15.51
CA LEU A 11 2.49 6.26 14.04
C LEU A 11 3.72 7.02 13.54
N LYS A 12 4.32 7.88 14.36
CA LYS A 12 5.51 8.67 14.03
C LYS A 12 6.70 7.85 13.51
N PRO A 13 7.09 6.70 14.09
CA PRO A 13 8.15 5.86 13.53
C PRO A 13 7.75 5.22 12.20
N LEU A 14 6.50 4.76 12.06
CA LEU A 14 6.01 4.15 10.83
C LEU A 14 6.07 5.13 9.65
N ARG A 15 5.66 6.38 9.86
CA ARG A 15 5.71 7.45 8.83
C ARG A 15 7.12 7.84 8.38
N LYS A 16 8.16 7.48 9.14
CA LYS A 16 9.56 7.79 8.80
C LYS A 16 10.19 6.77 7.85
N ILE A 17 9.56 5.63 7.64
CA ILE A 17 10.05 4.58 6.75
C ILE A 17 9.70 4.98 5.31
N GLN A 18 10.70 5.21 4.46
CA GLN A 18 10.47 5.41 3.03
C GLN A 18 9.86 4.13 2.44
N ASN A 19 8.77 4.26 1.68
CA ASN A 19 7.96 3.15 1.13
C ASN A 19 7.18 2.33 2.18
N ASN A 20 6.70 2.93 3.29
CA ASN A 20 5.87 2.20 4.27
C ASN A 20 4.44 1.86 3.79
N TYR A 21 4.11 2.18 2.54
CA TYR A 21 2.84 1.85 1.91
C TYR A 21 3.08 0.84 0.80
N GLU A 22 2.16 -0.13 0.70
CA GLU A 22 2.09 -1.04 -0.42
C GLU A 22 1.94 -0.24 -1.71
N LYS A 23 2.90 -0.37 -2.63
CA LYS A 23 2.82 0.26 -3.94
C LYS A 23 1.90 -0.59 -4.80
N LEU A 24 0.90 0.02 -5.42
CA LEU A 24 -0.06 -0.68 -6.27
C LEU A 24 0.00 -0.13 -7.70
N VAL A 25 0.20 -1.01 -8.67
CA VAL A 25 0.10 -0.71 -10.10
C VAL A 25 -1.18 -1.34 -10.63
N ILE A 26 -2.05 -0.51 -11.21
CA ILE A 26 -3.28 -0.95 -11.86
C ILE A 26 -3.03 -0.98 -13.37
N THR A 27 -3.24 -2.14 -14.00
CA THR A 27 -3.00 -2.33 -15.44
C THR A 27 -4.17 -3.03 -16.12
N LEU A 28 -4.34 -2.77 -17.41
CA LEU A 28 -5.28 -3.49 -18.28
C LEU A 28 -4.75 -4.88 -18.68
N SER A 29 -3.44 -5.02 -18.75
CA SER A 29 -2.73 -6.25 -19.16
C SER A 29 -1.68 -6.56 -18.10
N LYS A 30 -1.93 -7.61 -17.31
CA LYS A 30 -1.01 -8.07 -16.27
C LYS A 30 0.16 -8.77 -16.96
N ALA A 31 1.39 -8.32 -16.73
CA ALA A 31 2.58 -9.09 -17.11
C ALA A 31 2.67 -10.35 -16.22
N LEU A 32 3.44 -11.35 -16.65
CA LEU A 32 3.51 -12.67 -15.98
C LEU A 32 3.96 -12.59 -14.51
N ASP A 33 4.71 -11.54 -14.13
CA ASP A 33 5.14 -11.30 -12.75
C ASP A 33 4.34 -10.16 -12.12
N ASP A 34 3.80 -10.40 -10.93
CA ASP A 34 2.82 -9.56 -10.25
C ASP A 34 3.29 -8.92 -8.94
N ASP A 35 4.57 -9.12 -8.63
CA ASP A 35 5.27 -8.52 -7.50
C ASP A 35 6.66 -8.03 -7.95
N TYR A 36 6.90 -6.73 -7.82
CA TYR A 36 8.19 -6.10 -8.07
C TYR A 36 8.64 -5.34 -6.82
N ASP A 37 9.54 -5.88 -6.01
CA ASP A 37 10.14 -5.18 -4.85
C ASP A 37 9.10 -4.44 -3.97
N GLY A 38 7.98 -5.10 -3.66
CA GLY A 38 6.89 -4.51 -2.86
C GLY A 38 5.92 -3.64 -3.66
N ILE A 39 5.90 -3.79 -4.99
CA ILE A 39 4.91 -3.23 -5.90
C ILE A 39 3.96 -4.36 -6.31
N ARG A 40 2.75 -4.31 -5.76
CA ARG A 40 1.63 -5.18 -6.15
C ARG A 40 1.09 -4.72 -7.50
N VAL A 41 0.85 -5.65 -8.41
CA VAL A 41 0.21 -5.37 -9.69
C VAL A 41 -1.18 -6.01 -9.76
N GLU A 42 -2.23 -5.20 -9.96
CA GLU A 42 -3.62 -5.65 -10.09
C GLU A 42 -4.20 -5.32 -11.47
N ASN A 43 -5.14 -6.15 -11.92
CA ASN A 43 -5.94 -5.82 -13.09
C ASN A 43 -6.98 -4.74 -12.74
N ILE A 44 -7.19 -3.79 -13.65
CA ILE A 44 -8.14 -2.68 -13.45
C ILE A 44 -9.59 -3.14 -13.27
N VAL A 45 -10.03 -4.20 -13.96
CA VAL A 45 -11.39 -4.71 -13.84
C VAL A 45 -11.59 -5.30 -12.45
N ASP A 46 -10.63 -6.10 -11.98
CA ASP A 46 -10.66 -6.70 -10.65
C ASP A 46 -10.66 -5.64 -9.55
N TRP A 47 -9.88 -4.56 -9.72
CA TRP A 47 -9.84 -3.44 -8.76
C TRP A 47 -11.16 -2.68 -8.70
N LEU A 48 -11.82 -2.45 -9.85
CA LEU A 48 -13.10 -1.74 -9.93
C LEU A 48 -14.29 -2.55 -9.38
N LEU A 49 -14.15 -3.87 -9.29
CA LEU A 49 -15.21 -4.78 -8.82
C LEU A 49 -15.08 -5.17 -7.34
N LYS A 50 -14.05 -4.69 -6.62
CA LYS A 50 -13.92 -4.80 -5.15
C LYS A 50 -14.82 -3.79 -4.43
#